data_AF-A0A971FCB3-F1
#
_entry.id   AF-A0A971FCB3-F1
#
_cell.length_a   1.000
_cell.length_b   1.000
_cell.length_c   1.000
_cell.angle_alpha   90.00
_cell.angle_beta   90.00
_cell.angle_gamma   90.00
#
_symmetry.space_group_name_H-M   'P 1'
#
loop_
_entity.id
_entity.type
_entity.pdbx_description
1 polymer ?
#
loop_
_entity_poly.entity_id
_entity_poly.type
_entity_poly.pdbx_seq_one_letter_code
_entity_poly.pdbx_strand_id
1 'polypeptide(L)'
;MGILPRVGSGARWSAGWALPGCLAALLGMAAAFAGTEAGEGGPDFAAPQGHAVEMVWTEQSPALPEIHVEGRLYRDAATGERVERYFDADGAPLDDRAVKALGISAKRWNPVRRSQPTEFAPSGKKETEARPVPALAAGEAPQMVFPPKDAAALLAEDALDAGWAKGLVRIGVADDLVPAVEVGPGGATAGEWRVLADGTRMWALTLRSLDAVGQRVRVTGLRAEPGVDLVVYPSDRLGEAWAVTEAGWSPTCFGEALTVECRVAPQVTEFTPFALDGLVYLYLDPAAASAEKAGSCNIPAACEAGWATAAMSVGGLGKVSGAAALFCTGTLIADTVAETTMPYLLTANHCVGDVASAGNLEVYWLYQSDTCDGAAGALENVPRTTGGADILTTSSCLRGTDVSLLQLRGSVPEGIPYAGWSTESIAPGRATATIHHPSGDPKCISFGAVPARVDGERLMHEDRFHAVVWNRGTTERGSSGCPLFTGDGGLIIGQLYGGYASCEAPDEADYFGRFDRSYALVQPYLDPGKLNPPDEGEGEGQPEGEGEGEGEEEEDDGCCHLFKIANPANALAALLVVAVLALGAVIPGGRP
;
A
#
# COMPACT_ATOMS: atom_id res chain seq x y z
N MET A 1 30.36 -61.77 29.00
CA MET A 1 29.46 -61.64 30.17
C MET A 1 28.50 -60.51 29.83
N GLY A 2 27.20 -60.68 29.59
CA GLY A 2 26.31 -61.81 29.71
C GLY A 2 24.90 -61.23 29.90
N ILE A 3 24.06 -61.39 28.89
CA ILE A 3 22.62 -61.73 29.02
C ILE A 3 21.65 -60.57 29.38
N LEU A 4 20.82 -60.20 28.40
CA LEU A 4 19.48 -59.62 28.57
C LEU A 4 18.52 -60.66 29.20
N PRO A 5 17.48 -60.24 29.95
CA PRO A 5 16.15 -60.48 29.40
C PRO A 5 15.03 -59.46 29.74
N ARG A 6 14.16 -59.30 28.73
CA ARG A 6 12.69 -59.25 28.68
C ARG A 6 11.80 -58.60 29.77
N VAL A 7 10.86 -57.86 29.21
CA VAL A 7 9.64 -57.20 29.70
C VAL A 7 8.58 -58.16 30.26
N GLY A 8 7.78 -57.70 31.25
CA GLY A 8 6.50 -58.33 31.62
C GLY A 8 5.74 -57.71 32.81
N SER A 9 4.81 -56.78 32.51
CA SER A 9 3.50 -56.51 33.13
C SER A 9 3.32 -56.27 34.66
N GLY A 10 2.76 -55.09 35.00
CA GLY A 10 1.52 -55.03 35.79
C GLY A 10 1.51 -54.16 37.06
N ALA A 11 1.06 -52.90 36.94
CA ALA A 11 0.16 -52.23 37.91
C ALA A 11 -0.32 -50.87 37.37
N ARG A 12 -1.64 -50.67 37.32
CA ARG A 12 -2.34 -49.41 37.01
C ARG A 12 -2.53 -48.58 38.29
N TRP A 13 -2.53 -47.24 38.20
CA TRP A 13 -3.69 -46.35 38.39
C TRP A 13 -3.27 -44.86 38.48
N SER A 14 -3.83 -44.07 37.54
CA SER A 14 -4.30 -42.67 37.57
C SER A 14 -3.54 -41.53 38.28
N ALA A 15 -3.10 -40.55 37.48
CA ALA A 15 -3.42 -39.10 37.52
C ALA A 15 -2.56 -38.46 36.39
N GLY A 16 -3.12 -37.83 35.35
CA GLY A 16 -3.70 -36.48 35.39
C GLY A 16 -2.57 -35.44 35.27
N TRP A 17 -2.86 -34.22 34.81
CA TRP A 17 -1.92 -33.11 34.52
C TRP A 17 -1.46 -33.02 33.06
N ALA A 18 -2.37 -32.44 32.27
CA ALA A 18 -2.08 -31.73 31.04
C ALA A 18 -1.23 -30.48 31.34
N LEU A 19 -0.19 -30.24 30.52
CA LEU A 19 0.50 -28.96 30.42
C LEU A 19 -0.12 -28.15 29.26
N PRO A 20 -0.28 -26.82 29.40
CA PRO A 20 -1.21 -26.03 28.60
C PRO A 20 -0.59 -25.48 27.31
N GLY A 21 -1.31 -25.63 26.20
CA GLY A 21 -1.92 -24.56 25.39
C GLY A 21 -1.12 -23.37 24.85
N CYS A 22 0.10 -23.06 25.30
CA CYS A 22 0.79 -21.82 24.91
C CYS A 22 1.90 -22.01 23.87
N LEU A 23 2.35 -23.23 23.59
CA LEU A 23 3.38 -23.48 22.57
C LEU A 23 2.77 -23.71 21.16
N ALA A 24 1.49 -24.11 21.09
CA ALA A 24 0.76 -24.25 19.82
C ALA A 24 0.25 -22.91 19.27
N ALA A 25 0.07 -21.89 20.12
CA ALA A 25 -0.33 -20.55 19.69
C ALA A 25 0.82 -19.76 19.03
N LEU A 26 2.06 -19.98 19.47
CA LEU A 26 3.26 -19.34 18.89
C LEU A 26 3.69 -19.96 17.55
N LEU A 27 3.39 -21.24 17.32
CA LEU A 27 3.60 -21.89 16.01
C LEU A 27 2.42 -21.69 15.05
N GLY A 28 1.24 -21.29 15.56
CA GLY A 28 0.07 -20.95 14.74
C GLY A 28 0.08 -19.53 14.19
N MET A 29 0.73 -18.57 14.86
CA MET A 29 0.80 -17.16 14.38
C MET A 29 1.91 -16.92 13.35
N ALA A 30 2.96 -17.75 13.30
CA ALA A 30 3.97 -17.69 12.23
C ALA A 30 3.44 -18.22 10.88
N ALA A 31 2.33 -18.96 10.87
CA ALA A 31 1.67 -19.43 9.65
C ALA A 31 0.61 -18.44 9.10
N ALA A 32 0.29 -17.37 9.84
CA ALA A 32 -0.69 -16.36 9.43
C ALA A 32 -0.07 -15.14 8.70
N PHE A 33 1.26 -15.01 8.72
CA PHE A 33 2.02 -14.06 7.89
C PHE A 33 2.67 -14.72 6.65
N ALA A 34 2.33 -15.98 6.38
CA ALA A 34 2.86 -16.78 5.27
C ALA A 34 1.77 -17.32 4.31
N GLY A 35 0.57 -16.74 4.32
CA GLY A 35 -0.35 -16.85 3.18
C GLY A 35 -0.10 -15.65 2.28
N THR A 36 0.86 -15.67 1.36
CA THR A 36 0.80 -16.43 0.11
C THR A 36 2.19 -16.89 -0.35
N GLU A 37 2.80 -17.86 0.33
CA GLU A 37 3.69 -18.77 -0.39
C GLU A 37 2.81 -19.69 -1.25
N ALA A 38 2.54 -19.24 -2.47
CA ALA A 38 2.08 -20.13 -3.53
C ALA A 38 3.14 -21.24 -3.65
N GLY A 39 2.80 -22.42 -3.16
CA GLY A 39 3.54 -23.63 -3.47
C GLY A 39 3.76 -23.69 -4.98
N GLU A 40 5.00 -23.92 -5.37
CA GLU A 40 5.36 -24.36 -6.71
C GLU A 40 4.44 -25.55 -7.06
N GLY A 41 3.45 -25.34 -7.94
CA GLY A 41 2.54 -26.37 -8.44
C GLY A 41 1.10 -26.35 -7.92
N GLY A 42 0.46 -25.19 -7.75
CA GLY A 42 -1.01 -25.09 -7.74
C GLY A 42 -1.59 -25.08 -9.17
N PRO A 43 -2.77 -25.69 -9.43
CA PRO A 43 -3.33 -25.76 -10.77
C PRO A 43 -4.01 -24.44 -11.14
N ASP A 44 -3.29 -23.42 -11.63
CA ASP A 44 -3.90 -22.36 -12.49
C ASP A 44 -2.95 -21.27 -13.06
N PHE A 45 -1.65 -21.54 -13.19
CA PHE A 45 -0.73 -20.65 -13.93
C PHE A 45 -0.20 -21.25 -15.23
N ALA A 46 -0.75 -22.38 -15.69
CA ALA A 46 -0.32 -22.99 -16.93
C ALA A 46 -0.73 -22.08 -18.10
N ALA A 47 0.26 -21.43 -18.71
CA ALA A 47 0.04 -20.81 -20.00
C ALA A 47 -0.46 -21.87 -20.99
N PRO A 48 -1.34 -21.51 -21.94
CA PRO A 48 -1.63 -22.38 -23.06
C PRO A 48 -0.33 -22.91 -23.66
N GLN A 49 -0.32 -24.17 -24.09
CA GLN A 49 0.90 -24.78 -24.63
C GLN A 49 1.48 -23.90 -25.75
N GLY A 50 2.77 -23.57 -25.66
CA GLY A 50 3.45 -22.68 -26.59
C GLY A 50 3.26 -21.17 -26.32
N HIS A 51 2.66 -20.76 -25.20
CA HIS A 51 2.50 -19.36 -24.83
C HIS A 51 3.30 -19.01 -23.57
N ALA A 52 3.78 -17.77 -23.48
CA ALA A 52 4.37 -17.17 -22.28
C ALA A 52 3.41 -16.13 -21.68
N VAL A 53 3.32 -16.06 -20.35
CA VAL A 53 2.58 -14.99 -19.66
C VAL A 53 3.44 -13.74 -19.60
N GLU A 54 3.00 -12.65 -20.24
CA GLU A 54 3.72 -11.37 -20.25
C GLU A 54 3.25 -10.42 -19.15
N MET A 55 1.94 -10.38 -18.88
CA MET A 55 1.35 -9.50 -17.87
C MET A 55 0.16 -10.14 -17.18
N VAL A 56 0.04 -9.93 -15.86
CA VAL A 56 -1.15 -10.28 -15.06
C VAL A 56 -1.58 -9.04 -14.29
N TRP A 57 -2.87 -8.76 -14.26
CA TRP A 57 -3.42 -7.63 -13.53
C TRP A 57 -4.79 -7.96 -12.96
N THR A 58 -5.19 -7.20 -11.95
CA THR A 58 -6.57 -7.10 -11.50
C THR A 58 -7.15 -5.79 -12.02
N GLU A 59 -8.40 -5.80 -12.47
CA GLU A 59 -9.13 -4.58 -12.81
C GLU A 59 -10.56 -4.60 -12.29
N GLN A 60 -11.07 -3.42 -11.98
CA GLN A 60 -12.46 -3.21 -11.60
C GLN A 60 -13.34 -3.18 -12.84
N SER A 61 -14.47 -3.87 -12.76
CA SER A 61 -15.52 -3.82 -13.78
C SER A 61 -16.16 -2.42 -13.84
N PRO A 62 -16.09 -1.71 -14.97
CA PRO A 62 -16.77 -0.42 -15.12
C PRO A 62 -18.30 -0.50 -15.02
N ALA A 63 -18.88 -1.66 -15.33
CA ALA A 63 -20.34 -1.85 -15.27
C ALA A 63 -20.83 -2.26 -13.87
N LEU A 64 -19.99 -2.91 -13.08
CA LEU A 64 -20.28 -3.46 -11.74
C LEU A 64 -19.06 -3.22 -10.83
N PRO A 65 -18.91 -2.03 -10.23
CA PRO A 65 -17.71 -1.63 -9.51
C PRO A 65 -17.33 -2.51 -8.30
N GLU A 66 -18.27 -3.30 -7.79
CA GLU A 66 -18.05 -4.29 -6.74
C GLU A 66 -17.32 -5.55 -7.22
N ILE A 67 -17.18 -5.74 -8.54
CA ILE A 67 -16.53 -6.88 -9.15
C ILE A 67 -15.15 -6.49 -9.65
N HIS A 68 -14.15 -7.26 -9.21
CA HIS A 68 -12.80 -7.27 -9.77
C HIS A 68 -12.57 -8.58 -10.51
N VAL A 69 -11.84 -8.51 -11.62
CA VAL A 69 -11.43 -9.68 -12.40
C VAL A 69 -9.92 -9.70 -12.60
N GLU A 70 -9.37 -10.89 -12.82
CA GLU A 70 -7.98 -11.04 -13.23
C GLU A 70 -7.88 -11.06 -14.75
N GLY A 71 -7.03 -10.20 -15.31
CA GLY A 71 -6.64 -10.24 -16.71
C GLY A 71 -5.23 -10.81 -16.88
N ARG A 72 -5.02 -11.55 -17.96
CA ARG A 72 -3.72 -12.12 -18.33
C ARG A 72 -3.42 -11.84 -19.80
N LEU A 73 -2.22 -11.36 -20.08
CA LEU A 73 -1.67 -11.19 -21.42
C LEU A 73 -0.74 -12.37 -21.71
N TYR A 74 -1.08 -13.11 -22.76
CA TYR A 74 -0.25 -14.19 -23.28
C TYR A 74 0.44 -13.74 -24.56
N ARG A 75 1.69 -14.18 -24.75
CA ARG A 75 2.39 -14.12 -26.04
C ARG A 75 2.59 -15.53 -26.56
N ASP A 76 2.19 -15.77 -27.81
CA ASP A 76 2.54 -16.99 -28.54
C ASP A 76 4.06 -17.00 -28.84
N ALA A 77 4.75 -18.06 -28.45
CA ALA A 77 6.21 -18.15 -28.60
C ALA A 77 6.67 -18.31 -30.06
N ALA A 78 5.82 -18.83 -30.95
CA ALA A 78 6.14 -19.07 -32.34
C ALA A 78 5.83 -17.85 -33.24
N THR A 79 4.71 -17.17 -32.98
CA THR A 79 4.25 -16.05 -33.82
C THR A 79 4.50 -14.68 -33.20
N GLY A 80 4.72 -14.61 -31.88
CA GLY A 80 4.81 -13.37 -31.13
C GLY A 80 3.47 -12.66 -30.92
N GLU A 81 2.36 -13.24 -31.36
CA GLU A 81 1.00 -12.71 -31.21
C GLU A 81 0.61 -12.61 -29.74
N ARG A 82 -0.14 -11.56 -29.38
CA ARG A 82 -0.61 -11.32 -28.01
C ARG A 82 -2.11 -11.52 -27.88
N VAL A 83 -2.51 -12.23 -26.83
CA VAL A 83 -3.93 -12.52 -26.53
C VAL A 83 -4.22 -12.23 -25.06
N GLU A 84 -5.27 -11.45 -24.81
CA GLU A 84 -5.82 -11.22 -23.47
C GLU A 84 -6.82 -12.32 -23.10
N ARG A 85 -6.82 -12.73 -21.83
CA ARG A 85 -7.89 -13.54 -21.24
C ARG A 85 -8.24 -13.03 -19.86
N TYR A 86 -9.50 -13.22 -19.47
CA TYR A 86 -10.03 -12.75 -18.20
C TYR A 86 -10.56 -13.92 -17.37
N PHE A 87 -10.46 -13.79 -16.06
CA PHE A 87 -10.83 -14.79 -15.08
C PHE A 87 -11.59 -14.14 -13.93
N ASP A 88 -12.60 -14.81 -13.41
CA ASP A 88 -13.31 -14.34 -12.22
C ASP A 88 -12.47 -14.55 -10.94
N ALA A 89 -13.06 -14.19 -9.79
CA ALA A 89 -12.42 -14.29 -8.49
C ALA A 89 -12.07 -15.74 -8.07
N ASP A 90 -12.73 -16.74 -8.67
CA ASP A 90 -12.46 -18.16 -8.43
C ASP A 90 -11.42 -18.72 -9.42
N GLY A 91 -10.90 -17.89 -10.33
CA GLY A 91 -9.96 -18.28 -11.37
C GLY A 91 -10.61 -18.92 -12.60
N ALA A 92 -11.94 -18.91 -12.71
CA ALA A 92 -12.61 -19.50 -13.87
C ALA A 92 -12.55 -18.55 -15.08
N PRO A 93 -12.24 -19.05 -16.29
CA PRO A 93 -12.12 -18.21 -17.48
C PRO A 93 -13.48 -17.60 -17.87
N LEU A 94 -13.47 -16.31 -18.14
CA LEU A 94 -14.62 -15.56 -18.64
C LEU A 94 -14.63 -15.57 -20.17
N ASP A 95 -15.82 -15.78 -20.75
CA ASP A 95 -16.03 -15.64 -22.18
C ASP A 95 -16.21 -14.16 -22.59
N ASP A 96 -16.09 -13.88 -23.90
CA ASP A 96 -16.21 -12.52 -24.43
C ASP A 96 -17.54 -11.84 -24.06
N ARG A 97 -18.61 -12.61 -23.87
CA ARG A 97 -19.92 -12.09 -23.48
C ARG A 97 -19.90 -11.61 -22.03
N ALA A 98 -19.31 -12.37 -21.13
CA ALA A 98 -19.13 -12.02 -19.73
C ALA A 98 -18.23 -10.78 -19.58
N VAL A 99 -17.07 -10.78 -20.25
CA VAL A 99 -16.13 -9.63 -20.25
C VAL A 99 -16.82 -8.36 -20.74
N LYS A 100 -17.58 -8.45 -21.85
CA LYS A 100 -18.36 -7.33 -22.36
C LYS A 100 -19.46 -6.87 -21.41
N ALA A 101 -20.12 -7.79 -20.70
CA ALA A 101 -21.14 -7.46 -19.72
C ALA A 101 -20.58 -6.72 -18.49
N LEU A 102 -19.31 -6.98 -18.15
CA LEU A 102 -18.55 -6.23 -17.13
C LEU A 102 -18.09 -4.85 -17.62
N GLY A 103 -18.27 -4.53 -18.90
CA GLY A 103 -17.83 -3.24 -19.47
C GLY A 103 -16.31 -3.14 -19.65
N ILE A 104 -15.59 -4.25 -19.51
CA ILE A 104 -14.15 -4.30 -19.67
C ILE A 104 -13.79 -4.15 -21.15
N SER A 105 -12.95 -3.16 -21.44
CA SER A 105 -12.44 -2.92 -22.79
C SER A 105 -11.10 -3.62 -22.98
N ALA A 106 -10.89 -4.18 -24.17
CA ALA A 106 -9.60 -4.73 -24.56
C ALA A 106 -8.51 -3.67 -24.48
N LYS A 107 -7.33 -4.04 -23.99
CA LYS A 107 -6.23 -3.13 -23.76
C LYS A 107 -5.41 -2.93 -25.05
N ARG A 108 -4.71 -1.80 -25.12
CA ARG A 108 -3.81 -1.48 -26.24
C ARG A 108 -2.36 -1.72 -25.84
N TRP A 109 -1.86 -2.92 -26.11
CA TRP A 109 -0.50 -3.36 -25.73
C TRP A 109 0.64 -2.78 -26.57
N ASN A 110 0.32 -2.07 -27.66
CA ASN A 110 1.25 -1.28 -28.46
C ASN A 110 0.72 0.16 -28.60
N PRO A 111 0.64 0.92 -27.48
CA PRO A 111 0.08 2.26 -27.51
C PRO A 111 1.00 3.20 -28.29
N VAL A 112 0.41 4.13 -29.05
CA VAL A 112 1.16 5.25 -29.65
C VAL A 112 1.78 6.05 -28.51
N ARG A 113 3.02 6.50 -28.71
CA ARG A 113 3.70 7.31 -27.70
C ARG A 113 2.88 8.57 -27.41
N ARG A 114 2.68 8.86 -26.13
CA ARG A 114 1.78 9.90 -25.68
C ARG A 114 2.33 10.55 -24.43
N SER A 115 2.10 11.84 -24.31
CA SER A 115 2.39 12.61 -23.11
C SER A 115 1.19 13.49 -22.77
N GLN A 116 0.95 13.64 -21.48
CA GLN A 116 -0.03 14.55 -20.91
C GLN A 116 0.71 15.49 -19.98
N PRO A 117 0.63 16.83 -20.16
CA PRO A 117 1.25 17.77 -19.24
C PRO A 117 0.57 17.73 -17.86
N THR A 118 1.23 18.32 -16.87
CA THR A 118 0.62 18.54 -15.54
C THR A 118 -0.64 19.37 -15.67
N GLU A 119 -1.69 18.92 -15.00
CA GLU A 119 -2.99 19.59 -14.96
C GLU A 119 -3.20 20.26 -13.61
N PHE A 120 -3.89 21.40 -13.66
CA PHE A 120 -4.41 22.06 -12.47
C PHE A 120 -5.91 21.90 -12.51
N ALA A 121 -6.47 21.28 -11.47
CA ALA A 121 -7.91 21.22 -11.31
C ALA A 121 -8.49 22.63 -11.52
N PRO A 122 -9.54 22.82 -12.35
CA PRO A 122 -10.13 24.13 -12.55
C PRO A 122 -10.53 24.70 -11.19
N SER A 123 -10.11 25.95 -10.93
CA SER A 123 -10.43 26.67 -9.70
C SER A 123 -11.94 26.90 -9.63
N GLY A 124 -12.66 25.93 -9.08
CA GLY A 124 -14.09 25.94 -8.86
C GLY A 124 -14.33 25.35 -7.49
N LYS A 125 -14.94 26.13 -6.60
CA LYS A 125 -15.20 25.76 -5.21
C LYS A 125 -15.86 24.38 -5.14
N LYS A 126 -15.09 23.32 -4.93
CA LYS A 126 -15.62 22.09 -4.36
C LYS A 126 -15.89 22.44 -2.91
N GLU A 127 -17.17 22.39 -2.52
CA GLU A 127 -17.53 22.48 -1.11
C GLU A 127 -16.75 21.38 -0.39
N THR A 128 -15.85 21.77 0.52
CA THR A 128 -15.31 20.84 1.51
C THR A 128 -16.50 20.19 2.19
N GLU A 129 -16.59 18.88 2.09
CA GLU A 129 -17.66 18.11 2.71
C GLU A 129 -17.81 18.55 4.17
N ALA A 130 -19.02 18.95 4.56
CA ALA A 130 -19.24 19.49 5.88
C ALA A 130 -18.94 18.40 6.91
N ARG A 131 -17.92 18.62 7.75
CA ARG A 131 -17.59 17.67 8.82
C ARG A 131 -18.79 17.55 9.76
N PRO A 132 -19.16 16.33 10.20
CA PRO A 132 -20.18 16.16 11.21
C PRO A 132 -19.77 16.90 12.49
N VAL A 133 -20.75 17.45 13.20
CA VAL A 133 -20.49 18.12 14.48
C VAL A 133 -20.74 17.10 15.60
N PRO A 134 -19.75 16.74 16.43
CA PRO A 134 -19.94 15.93 17.63
C PRO A 134 -21.09 16.42 18.50
N ALA A 135 -21.90 15.51 19.03
CA ALA A 135 -23.06 15.86 19.86
C ALA A 135 -22.61 16.14 21.30
N LEU A 136 -21.44 15.62 21.68
CA LEU A 136 -20.86 15.74 23.00
C LEU A 136 -19.80 16.81 23.08
N ALA A 137 -19.70 17.40 24.27
CA ALA A 137 -18.50 18.15 24.61
C ALA A 137 -17.34 17.19 24.92
N ALA A 138 -16.12 17.71 24.82
CA ALA A 138 -14.91 16.95 25.12
C ALA A 138 -14.96 16.39 26.56
N GLY A 139 -14.68 15.09 26.70
CA GLY A 139 -14.64 14.40 27.99
C GLY A 139 -15.98 13.93 28.55
N GLU A 140 -17.11 14.13 27.85
CA GLU A 140 -18.43 13.68 28.32
C GLU A 140 -18.78 12.22 28.01
N ALA A 141 -18.00 11.55 27.16
CA ALA A 141 -18.19 10.14 26.86
C ALA A 141 -17.48 9.25 27.89
N PRO A 142 -18.07 8.11 28.31
CA PRO A 142 -17.36 7.11 29.10
C PRO A 142 -16.14 6.60 28.35
N GLN A 143 -15.09 6.20 29.09
CA GLN A 143 -13.80 5.83 28.50
C GLN A 143 -13.43 4.37 28.79
N MET A 144 -12.86 3.71 27.78
CA MET A 144 -12.06 2.50 27.93
C MET A 144 -10.59 2.89 27.74
N VAL A 145 -9.73 2.51 28.69
CA VAL A 145 -8.31 2.90 28.70
C VAL A 145 -7.45 1.66 28.48
N PHE A 146 -6.54 1.76 27.51
CA PHE A 146 -5.56 0.75 27.16
C PHE A 146 -4.17 1.19 27.64
N PRO A 147 -3.38 0.27 28.24
CA PRO A 147 -2.04 0.59 28.70
C PRO A 147 -1.12 0.96 27.52
N PRO A 148 -0.03 1.72 27.77
CA PRO A 148 0.92 2.05 26.72
C PRO A 148 1.61 0.79 26.20
N LYS A 149 1.97 0.82 24.92
CA LYS A 149 2.82 -0.19 24.30
C LYS A 149 4.29 0.24 24.41
N ASP A 150 5.20 -0.74 24.40
CA ASP A 150 6.63 -0.46 24.37
C ASP A 150 7.05 -0.02 22.95
N ALA A 151 6.93 1.28 22.67
CA ALA A 151 7.31 1.86 21.39
C ALA A 151 8.79 1.64 21.05
N ALA A 152 9.68 1.58 22.06
CA ALA A 152 11.10 1.32 21.83
C ALA A 152 11.33 -0.13 21.37
N ALA A 153 10.60 -1.09 21.94
CA ALA A 153 10.64 -2.47 21.48
C ALA A 153 10.07 -2.63 20.06
N LEU A 154 8.98 -1.92 19.73
CA LEU A 154 8.40 -1.93 18.38
C LEU A 154 9.37 -1.37 17.34
N LEU A 155 10.01 -0.23 17.63
CA LEU A 155 11.04 0.35 16.76
C LEU A 155 12.27 -0.57 16.62
N ALA A 156 12.68 -1.25 17.70
CA ALA A 156 13.76 -2.23 17.64
C ALA A 156 13.38 -3.46 16.79
N GLU A 157 12.12 -3.89 16.81
CA GLU A 157 11.60 -4.92 15.92
C GLU A 157 11.61 -4.45 14.46
N ASP A 158 11.18 -3.21 14.19
CA ASP A 158 11.18 -2.62 12.85
C ASP A 158 12.60 -2.54 12.25
N ALA A 159 13.59 -2.21 13.07
CA ALA A 159 14.99 -2.14 12.68
C ALA A 159 15.61 -3.51 12.37
N LEU A 160 15.03 -4.60 12.89
CA LEU A 160 15.43 -5.98 12.55
C LEU A 160 14.80 -6.46 11.25
N ASP A 161 13.74 -5.81 10.78
CA ASP A 161 13.03 -6.12 9.55
C ASP A 161 13.83 -5.62 8.32
N ALA A 162 14.99 -6.23 8.12
CA ALA A 162 15.94 -5.99 7.05
C ALA A 162 15.62 -6.84 5.80
N GLY A 163 14.36 -6.80 5.36
CA GLY A 163 13.98 -7.37 4.06
C GLY A 163 14.91 -6.87 2.97
N TRP A 164 15.26 -7.73 2.00
CA TRP A 164 16.39 -7.48 1.11
C TRP A 164 16.13 -6.29 0.16
N ALA A 165 14.87 -5.94 -0.12
CA ALA A 165 14.52 -4.75 -0.89
C ALA A 165 13.75 -3.74 -0.03
N LYS A 166 13.90 -2.43 -0.30
CA LYS A 166 13.08 -1.38 0.32
C LYS A 166 11.60 -1.73 0.27
N GLY A 167 10.93 -1.60 1.40
CA GLY A 167 9.51 -1.89 1.56
C GLY A 167 8.76 -0.79 2.30
N LEU A 168 7.56 -1.11 2.79
CA LEU A 168 6.74 -0.19 3.56
C LEU A 168 7.38 0.16 4.91
N VAL A 169 6.99 1.30 5.48
CA VAL A 169 7.33 1.68 6.87
C VAL A 169 6.16 1.31 7.76
N ARG A 170 6.42 0.58 8.85
CA ARG A 170 5.40 0.37 9.90
C ARG A 170 5.36 1.61 10.78
N ILE A 171 4.18 2.20 10.96
CA ILE A 171 3.96 3.41 11.78
C ILE A 171 3.09 3.13 13.02
N GLY A 172 2.52 1.93 13.08
CA GLY A 172 1.63 1.49 14.14
C GLY A 172 1.35 0.00 14.11
N VAL A 173 0.76 -0.50 15.18
CA VAL A 173 0.25 -1.87 15.27
C VAL A 173 -1.27 -1.85 15.41
N ALA A 174 -1.93 -2.86 14.85
CA ALA A 174 -3.36 -3.08 14.96
C ALA A 174 -3.61 -4.32 15.81
N ASP A 175 -4.35 -4.18 16.90
CA ASP A 175 -4.79 -5.30 17.73
C ASP A 175 -6.29 -5.51 17.60
N ASP A 176 -6.73 -6.75 17.80
CA ASP A 176 -8.15 -7.03 18.01
C ASP A 176 -8.60 -6.51 19.39
N LEU A 177 -9.77 -5.88 19.42
CA LEU A 177 -10.41 -5.47 20.66
C LEU A 177 -11.18 -6.65 21.24
N VAL A 178 -10.67 -7.25 22.32
CA VAL A 178 -11.24 -8.46 22.93
C VAL A 178 -11.64 -8.20 24.39
N PRO A 179 -12.93 -8.35 24.76
CA PRO A 179 -14.06 -8.59 23.87
C PRO A 179 -14.37 -7.38 22.99
N ALA A 180 -14.99 -7.62 21.83
CA ALA A 180 -15.47 -6.56 20.95
C ALA A 180 -16.59 -5.76 21.65
N VAL A 181 -16.71 -4.48 21.28
CA VAL A 181 -17.79 -3.61 21.76
C VAL A 181 -18.97 -3.71 20.81
N GLU A 182 -19.94 -4.55 21.15
CA GLU A 182 -21.22 -4.67 20.43
C GLU A 182 -22.16 -3.51 20.75
N VAL A 183 -22.76 -2.91 19.71
CA VAL A 183 -23.72 -1.81 19.80
C VAL A 183 -24.94 -2.11 18.92
N GLY A 184 -26.14 -2.02 19.49
CA GLY A 184 -27.39 -2.26 18.77
C GLY A 184 -28.61 -1.64 19.45
N PRO A 185 -29.81 -1.87 18.89
CA PRO A 185 -31.06 -1.30 19.42
C PRO A 185 -31.39 -1.79 20.84
N GLY A 186 -30.88 -2.97 21.23
CA GLY A 186 -31.04 -3.55 22.56
C GLY A 186 -30.05 -3.05 23.62
N GLY A 187 -29.10 -2.18 23.26
CA GLY A 187 -28.07 -1.66 24.16
C GLY A 187 -26.66 -1.79 23.59
N ALA A 188 -25.66 -1.61 24.46
CA ALA A 188 -24.26 -1.79 24.11
C ALA A 188 -23.52 -2.50 25.24
N THR A 189 -22.46 -3.21 24.91
CA THR A 189 -21.59 -3.91 25.88
C THR A 189 -20.66 -2.97 26.64
N ALA A 190 -20.32 -1.84 26.03
CA ALA A 190 -19.61 -0.72 26.62
C ALA A 190 -20.12 0.61 26.03
N GLY A 191 -19.73 1.74 26.64
CA GLY A 191 -20.26 3.05 26.29
C GLY A 191 -21.62 3.32 26.93
N GLU A 192 -22.19 4.49 26.65
CA GLU A 192 -23.44 4.93 27.29
C GLU A 192 -24.41 5.50 26.26
N TRP A 193 -25.68 5.05 26.36
CA TRP A 193 -26.81 5.63 25.64
C TRP A 193 -27.43 6.79 26.43
N ARG A 194 -27.70 7.90 25.74
CA ARG A 194 -28.45 9.04 26.26
C ARG A 194 -29.51 9.51 25.27
N VAL A 195 -30.55 10.17 25.77
CA VAL A 195 -31.57 10.81 24.94
C VAL A 195 -31.31 12.31 24.95
N LEU A 196 -31.14 12.89 23.77
CA LEU A 196 -30.93 14.33 23.58
C LEU A 196 -32.26 15.09 23.65
N ALA A 197 -32.20 16.42 23.75
CA ALA A 197 -33.38 17.27 23.95
C ALA A 197 -34.40 17.20 22.79
N ASP A 198 -33.94 16.84 21.59
CA ASP A 198 -34.76 16.64 20.39
C ASP A 198 -35.35 15.22 20.27
N GLY A 199 -35.06 14.35 21.25
CA GLY A 199 -35.48 12.95 21.27
C GLY A 199 -34.51 11.99 20.58
N THR A 200 -33.41 12.47 19.98
CA THR A 200 -32.39 11.64 19.35
C THR A 200 -31.75 10.74 20.42
N ARG A 201 -31.65 9.44 20.14
CA ARG A 201 -30.92 8.50 20.99
C ARG A 201 -29.47 8.50 20.54
N MET A 202 -28.53 8.75 21.44
CA MET A 202 -27.11 8.75 21.11
C MET A 202 -26.32 7.87 22.05
N TRP A 203 -25.50 7.01 21.48
CA TRP A 203 -24.49 6.22 22.16
C TRP A 203 -23.11 6.83 21.95
N ALA A 204 -22.26 6.82 22.97
CA ALA A 204 -20.87 7.21 22.83
C ALA A 204 -19.91 6.39 23.68
N LEU A 205 -18.69 6.23 23.17
CA LEU A 205 -17.55 5.61 23.86
C LEU A 205 -16.25 6.25 23.39
N THR A 206 -15.38 6.60 24.34
CA THR A 206 -13.99 6.99 24.06
C THR A 206 -13.06 5.80 24.28
N LEU A 207 -12.25 5.49 23.26
CA LEU A 207 -11.14 4.55 23.33
C LEU A 207 -9.86 5.36 23.55
N ARG A 208 -9.17 5.12 24.67
CA ARG A 208 -7.95 5.83 25.05
C ARG A 208 -6.75 4.89 25.10
N SER A 209 -5.81 5.03 24.17
CA SER A 209 -4.52 4.33 24.21
C SER A 209 -3.45 5.27 24.71
N LEU A 210 -2.92 5.00 25.91
CA LEU A 210 -1.89 5.83 26.53
C LEU A 210 -0.61 5.84 25.69
N ASP A 211 0.03 7.00 25.56
CA ASP A 211 1.24 7.26 24.77
C ASP A 211 1.08 7.05 23.24
N ALA A 212 -0.12 6.77 22.74
CA ALA A 212 -0.35 6.67 21.30
C ALA A 212 -0.28 8.05 20.64
N VAL A 213 0.43 8.16 19.51
CA VAL A 213 0.46 9.39 18.70
C VAL A 213 -0.84 9.58 17.92
N GLY A 214 -1.58 8.50 17.70
CA GLY A 214 -2.88 8.49 17.04
C GLY A 214 -3.50 7.10 17.05
N GLN A 215 -4.78 7.04 16.71
CA GLN A 215 -5.58 5.82 16.73
C GLN A 215 -6.53 5.73 15.55
N ARG A 216 -6.86 4.50 15.18
CA ARG A 216 -7.97 4.15 14.28
C ARG A 216 -8.77 3.04 14.94
N VAL A 217 -10.08 3.06 14.83
CA VAL A 217 -10.95 1.97 15.30
C VAL A 217 -11.50 1.19 14.11
N ARG A 218 -11.56 -0.14 14.21
CA ARG A 218 -12.24 -0.98 13.22
C ARG A 218 -13.70 -1.16 13.62
N VAL A 219 -14.59 -0.85 12.69
CA VAL A 219 -16.03 -1.05 12.81
C VAL A 219 -16.44 -2.23 11.92
N THR A 220 -17.16 -3.19 12.46
CA THR A 220 -17.70 -4.34 11.71
C THR A 220 -19.22 -4.43 11.83
N GLY A 221 -19.87 -5.04 10.84
CA GLY A 221 -21.34 -5.16 10.81
C GLY A 221 -22.12 -3.88 10.46
N LEU A 222 -21.44 -2.73 10.33
CA LEU A 222 -22.08 -1.45 10.01
C LEU A 222 -22.78 -1.47 8.64
N ARG A 223 -24.00 -0.95 8.59
CA ARG A 223 -24.76 -0.69 7.38
C ARG A 223 -25.26 0.74 7.38
N ALA A 224 -25.20 1.41 6.24
CA ALA A 224 -25.80 2.72 6.07
C ALA A 224 -27.33 2.60 6.15
N GLU A 225 -27.93 3.20 7.19
CA GLU A 225 -29.37 3.19 7.43
C GLU A 225 -29.87 4.63 7.67
N PRO A 226 -30.95 5.07 7.00
CA PRO A 226 -31.47 6.43 7.18
C PRO A 226 -31.81 6.73 8.66
N GLY A 227 -31.21 7.79 9.19
CA GLY A 227 -31.41 8.21 10.59
C GLY A 227 -30.54 7.47 11.60
N VAL A 228 -29.52 6.73 11.16
CA VAL A 228 -28.45 6.16 11.99
C VAL A 228 -27.11 6.70 11.51
N ASP A 229 -26.50 7.59 12.30
CA ASP A 229 -25.22 8.22 11.95
C ASP A 229 -24.13 7.76 12.92
N LEU A 230 -23.03 7.23 12.39
CA LEU A 230 -21.83 6.93 13.15
C LEU A 230 -20.76 7.99 12.87
N VAL A 231 -20.19 8.55 13.93
CA VAL A 231 -19.18 9.62 13.85
C VAL A 231 -17.97 9.23 14.68
N VAL A 232 -16.78 9.45 14.15
CA VAL A 232 -15.50 9.23 14.83
C VAL A 232 -14.70 10.53 14.85
N TYR A 233 -14.07 10.84 15.99
CA TYR A 233 -13.29 12.07 16.16
C TYR A 233 -12.26 11.96 17.29
N PRO A 234 -11.15 12.74 17.28
CA PRO A 234 -10.25 12.86 18.41
C PRO A 234 -10.97 13.58 19.56
N SER A 235 -10.90 13.02 20.77
CA SER A 235 -11.71 13.49 21.91
C SER A 235 -11.39 14.92 22.35
N ASP A 236 -10.24 15.47 21.97
CA ASP A 236 -9.77 16.83 22.26
C ASP A 236 -9.94 17.81 21.09
N ARG A 237 -10.28 17.31 19.89
CA ARG A 237 -10.38 18.08 18.63
C ARG A 237 -11.68 17.78 17.90
N LEU A 238 -12.79 18.22 18.49
CA LEU A 238 -14.15 17.98 17.97
C LEU A 238 -14.38 18.52 16.53
N GLY A 239 -13.59 19.49 16.08
CA GLY A 239 -13.64 19.99 14.69
C GLY A 239 -13.03 19.03 13.65
N GLU A 240 -12.37 17.97 14.10
CA GLU A 240 -11.82 16.88 13.30
C GLU A 240 -12.70 15.63 13.43
N ALA A 241 -13.92 15.70 12.92
CA ALA A 241 -14.86 14.58 12.96
C ALA A 241 -15.17 14.06 11.56
N TRP A 242 -15.39 12.75 11.48
CA TRP A 242 -15.70 12.04 10.24
C TRP A 242 -16.93 11.16 10.42
N ALA A 243 -17.79 11.16 9.42
CA ALA A 243 -18.85 10.18 9.32
C ALA A 243 -18.24 8.82 8.92
N VAL A 244 -18.69 7.75 9.56
CA VAL A 244 -18.35 6.38 9.21
C VAL A 244 -19.58 5.75 8.59
N THR A 245 -19.54 5.51 7.28
CA THR A 245 -20.70 5.10 6.48
C THR A 245 -20.66 3.62 6.09
N GLU A 246 -19.50 2.97 6.24
CA GLU A 246 -19.26 1.58 5.91
C GLU A 246 -18.37 0.91 6.97
N ALA A 247 -18.43 -0.43 7.03
CA ALA A 247 -17.54 -1.22 7.88
C ALA A 247 -16.09 -1.10 7.40
N GLY A 248 -15.14 -1.06 8.33
CA GLY A 248 -13.73 -0.85 8.04
C GLY A 248 -13.02 -0.06 9.12
N TRP A 249 -11.81 0.41 8.82
CA TRP A 249 -11.05 1.26 9.73
C TRP A 249 -11.46 2.72 9.60
N SER A 250 -11.73 3.37 10.73
CA SER A 250 -11.97 4.81 10.78
C SER A 250 -10.77 5.61 10.26
N PRO A 251 -10.95 6.89 9.91
CA PRO A 251 -9.83 7.81 9.79
C PRO A 251 -8.97 7.88 11.06
N THR A 252 -7.72 8.29 10.90
CA THR A 252 -6.77 8.49 11.99
C THR A 252 -7.18 9.69 12.83
N CYS A 253 -7.50 9.41 14.10
CA CYS A 253 -7.63 10.42 15.14
C CYS A 253 -6.28 10.57 15.83
N PHE A 254 -5.58 11.66 15.57
CA PHE A 254 -4.31 11.93 16.25
C PHE A 254 -4.53 12.20 17.74
N GLY A 255 -3.59 11.75 18.55
CA GLY A 255 -3.66 11.76 20.01
C GLY A 255 -4.15 10.46 20.64
N GLU A 256 -4.07 10.43 21.96
CA GLU A 256 -4.32 9.24 22.77
C GLU A 256 -5.80 8.84 22.87
N ALA A 257 -6.74 9.66 22.39
CA ALA A 257 -8.17 9.44 22.62
C ALA A 257 -9.00 9.66 21.35
N LEU A 258 -9.72 8.61 20.96
CA LEU A 258 -10.68 8.60 19.86
C LEU A 258 -12.07 8.34 20.45
N THR A 259 -13.06 9.15 20.09
CA THR A 259 -14.45 8.93 20.47
C THR A 259 -15.25 8.44 19.27
N VAL A 260 -16.09 7.43 19.51
CA VAL A 260 -17.12 6.96 18.59
C VAL A 260 -18.48 7.40 19.13
N GLU A 261 -19.29 8.03 18.28
CA GLU A 261 -20.68 8.41 18.56
C GLU A 261 -21.62 7.76 17.55
N CYS A 262 -22.66 7.07 18.02
CA CYS A 262 -23.77 6.61 17.18
C CYS A 262 -25.03 7.41 17.53
N ARG A 263 -25.69 8.00 16.54
CA ARG A 263 -26.92 8.79 16.70
C ARG A 263 -28.05 8.12 15.95
N VAL A 264 -29.17 7.93 16.64
CA VAL A 264 -30.36 7.27 16.11
C VAL A 264 -31.54 8.22 16.24
N ALA A 265 -32.12 8.60 15.11
CA ALA A 265 -33.23 9.53 15.05
C ALA A 265 -34.46 9.00 15.82
N PRO A 266 -35.31 9.88 16.39
CA PRO A 266 -36.42 9.47 17.27
C PRO A 266 -37.40 8.47 16.64
N GLN A 267 -37.60 8.55 15.32
CA GLN A 267 -38.50 7.67 14.56
C GLN A 267 -37.92 6.28 14.26
N VAL A 268 -36.60 6.09 14.40
CA VAL A 268 -35.93 4.81 14.14
C VAL A 268 -35.96 4.00 15.44
N THR A 269 -36.64 2.86 15.45
CA THR A 269 -36.73 1.98 16.62
C THR A 269 -35.71 0.84 16.58
N GLU A 270 -35.49 0.28 15.40
CA GLU A 270 -34.57 -0.83 15.12
C GLU A 270 -33.51 -0.38 14.11
N PHE A 271 -32.30 -0.93 14.21
CA PHE A 271 -31.21 -0.79 13.24
C PHE A 271 -30.28 -2.00 13.33
N THR A 272 -29.48 -2.22 12.29
CA THR A 272 -28.51 -3.31 12.23
C THR A 272 -27.41 -3.10 13.29
N PRO A 273 -27.17 -4.04 14.22
CA PRO A 273 -26.07 -3.94 15.17
C PRO A 273 -24.72 -3.89 14.47
N PHE A 274 -23.76 -3.20 15.09
CA PHE A 274 -22.37 -3.14 14.67
C PHE A 274 -21.46 -3.39 15.87
N ALA A 275 -20.18 -3.68 15.60
CA ALA A 275 -19.18 -3.90 16.63
C ALA A 275 -17.94 -3.02 16.40
N LEU A 276 -17.27 -2.65 17.49
CA LEU A 276 -15.89 -2.20 17.47
C LEU A 276 -15.00 -3.38 17.87
N ASP A 277 -14.15 -3.84 16.98
CA ASP A 277 -13.39 -5.10 17.18
C ASP A 277 -11.88 -4.98 16.92
N GLY A 278 -11.39 -3.77 16.67
CA GLY A 278 -9.97 -3.53 16.45
C GLY A 278 -9.56 -2.11 16.77
N LEU A 279 -8.32 -1.94 17.21
CA LEU A 279 -7.74 -0.64 17.54
C LEU A 279 -6.30 -0.57 17.01
N VAL A 280 -6.01 0.50 16.30
CA VAL A 280 -4.64 0.85 15.89
C VAL A 280 -4.00 1.71 16.96
N TYR A 281 -2.79 1.33 17.35
CA TYR A 281 -1.86 2.13 18.14
C TYR A 281 -0.77 2.68 17.21
N LEU A 282 -0.85 3.96 16.85
CA LEU A 282 0.25 4.62 16.16
C LEU A 282 1.31 5.03 17.19
N TYR A 283 2.56 4.66 16.95
CA TYR A 283 3.71 4.99 17.80
C TYR A 283 4.75 5.88 17.09
N LEU A 284 4.67 5.95 15.76
CA LEU A 284 5.52 6.80 14.94
C LEU A 284 4.74 8.04 14.55
N ASP A 285 5.10 9.16 15.16
CA ASP A 285 4.96 10.45 14.51
C ASP A 285 6.30 10.74 13.82
N PRO A 286 6.35 10.78 12.47
CA PRO A 286 7.59 11.11 11.77
C PRO A 286 8.13 12.52 12.08
N ALA A 287 7.35 13.38 12.77
CA ALA A 287 7.85 14.62 13.36
C ALA A 287 8.47 14.48 14.77
N ALA A 288 8.30 13.35 15.47
CA ALA A 288 8.84 13.12 16.81
C ALA A 288 10.31 12.66 16.77
N ALA A 289 11.13 13.16 17.71
CA ALA A 289 12.58 13.00 17.72
C ALA A 289 13.10 11.55 17.91
N SER A 290 12.22 10.58 18.18
CA SER A 290 12.56 9.18 18.48
C SER A 290 12.30 8.19 17.32
N ALA A 291 11.79 8.66 16.18
CA ALA A 291 11.68 7.87 14.95
C ALA A 291 13.05 7.63 14.31
N GLU A 292 13.28 6.49 13.65
CA GLU A 292 14.34 6.40 12.66
C GLU A 292 14.05 7.42 11.57
N LYS A 293 14.87 8.48 11.51
CA LYS A 293 14.73 9.55 10.53
C LYS A 293 15.32 9.13 9.19
N ALA A 294 14.84 9.77 8.13
CA ALA A 294 15.45 9.69 6.84
C ALA A 294 16.96 9.99 6.92
N GLY A 295 17.76 9.24 6.16
CA GLY A 295 19.20 9.41 6.13
C GLY A 295 19.59 10.83 5.69
N SER A 296 20.68 11.36 6.27
CA SER A 296 21.08 12.77 6.08
C SER A 296 21.42 13.19 4.64
N CYS A 297 21.56 12.24 3.72
CA CYS A 297 21.78 12.53 2.29
C CYS A 297 20.49 12.93 1.56
N ASN A 298 19.31 12.63 2.11
CA ASN A 298 18.03 13.02 1.52
C ASN A 298 17.91 14.54 1.47
N ILE A 299 17.33 15.06 0.39
CA ILE A 299 17.23 16.49 0.15
C ILE A 299 15.78 16.90 0.38
N PRO A 300 15.48 17.79 1.34
CA PRO A 300 14.12 18.30 1.51
C PRO A 300 13.58 18.89 0.21
N ALA A 301 12.33 18.58 -0.17
CA ALA A 301 11.76 19.04 -1.44
C ALA A 301 11.76 20.58 -1.56
N ALA A 302 11.69 21.30 -0.43
CA ALA A 302 11.76 22.76 -0.37
C ALA A 302 13.11 23.34 -0.80
N CYS A 303 14.18 22.54 -0.87
CA CYS A 303 15.47 22.97 -1.40
C CYS A 303 15.45 23.13 -2.93
N GLU A 304 14.48 22.54 -3.62
CA GLU A 304 14.42 22.47 -5.08
C GLU A 304 13.16 23.18 -5.60
N ALA A 305 13.16 24.51 -5.54
CA ALA A 305 12.00 25.34 -5.88
C ALA A 305 11.42 25.09 -7.29
N GLY A 306 12.26 24.66 -8.25
CA GLY A 306 11.82 24.28 -9.60
C GLY A 306 10.88 23.06 -9.63
N TRP A 307 10.84 22.28 -8.55
CA TRP A 307 10.01 21.09 -8.40
C TRP A 307 8.80 21.30 -7.48
N ALA A 308 8.57 22.52 -6.99
CA ALA A 308 7.51 22.80 -6.01
C ALA A 308 6.11 22.32 -6.48
N THR A 309 5.76 22.55 -7.75
CA THR A 309 4.48 22.10 -8.32
C THR A 309 4.35 20.58 -8.32
N ALA A 310 5.37 19.85 -8.81
CA ALA A 310 5.38 18.40 -8.81
C ALA A 310 5.41 17.83 -7.38
N ALA A 311 6.05 18.53 -6.44
CA ALA A 311 6.05 18.12 -5.05
C ALA A 311 4.65 18.16 -4.44
N MET A 312 3.80 19.12 -4.84
CA MET A 312 2.42 19.19 -4.32
C MET A 312 1.57 17.98 -4.71
N SER A 313 1.77 17.40 -5.90
CA SER A 313 1.00 16.22 -6.36
C SER A 313 1.36 14.92 -5.65
N VAL A 314 2.49 14.90 -4.92
CA VAL A 314 2.95 13.73 -4.15
C VAL A 314 2.42 13.80 -2.72
N GLY A 315 1.83 12.71 -2.25
CA GLY A 315 1.30 12.55 -0.91
C GLY A 315 1.85 11.31 -0.20
N GLY A 316 1.90 11.37 1.13
CA GLY A 316 2.16 10.21 1.97
C GLY A 316 0.91 9.35 2.12
N LEU A 317 1.05 8.03 2.10
CA LEU A 317 -0.07 7.08 2.13
C LEU A 317 -0.07 6.33 3.44
N GLY A 318 -1.11 6.48 4.25
CA GLY A 318 -1.32 5.68 5.46
C GLY A 318 -2.40 4.63 5.25
N LYS A 319 -2.13 3.38 5.63
CA LYS A 319 -3.12 2.28 5.60
C LYS A 319 -2.93 1.32 6.76
N VAL A 320 -3.89 0.42 6.95
CA VAL A 320 -3.81 -0.75 7.82
C VAL A 320 -3.85 -2.00 6.95
N SER A 321 -2.93 -2.93 7.22
CA SER A 321 -2.86 -4.23 6.57
C SER A 321 -2.45 -5.28 7.61
N GLY A 322 -3.27 -6.32 7.78
CA GLY A 322 -3.08 -7.28 8.87
C GLY A 322 -3.02 -6.59 10.24
N ALA A 323 -1.97 -6.89 11.00
CA ALA A 323 -1.72 -6.32 12.34
C ALA A 323 -0.85 -5.04 12.32
N ALA A 324 -0.65 -4.40 11.16
CA ALA A 324 0.23 -3.25 11.01
C ALA A 324 -0.47 -2.05 10.38
N ALA A 325 -0.17 -0.86 10.90
CA ALA A 325 -0.38 0.39 10.18
C ALA A 325 0.90 0.72 9.40
N LEU A 326 0.76 0.96 8.09
CA LEU A 326 1.86 1.06 7.13
C LEU A 326 1.83 2.39 6.40
N PHE A 327 3.02 2.86 5.99
CA PHE A 327 3.23 4.10 5.28
C PHE A 327 3.97 3.89 3.95
N CYS A 328 3.51 4.57 2.90
CA CYS A 328 4.03 4.56 1.53
C CYS A 328 3.95 5.97 0.90
N THR A 329 4.31 6.08 -0.38
CA THR A 329 4.13 7.29 -1.19
C THR A 329 3.16 7.04 -2.37
N GLY A 330 2.44 8.08 -2.80
CA GLY A 330 1.63 8.07 -4.02
C GLY A 330 1.57 9.44 -4.68
N THR A 331 1.09 9.51 -5.92
CA THR A 331 1.03 10.75 -6.71
C THR A 331 -0.28 10.89 -7.45
N LEU A 332 -0.90 12.07 -7.39
CA LEU A 332 -2.03 12.38 -8.27
C LEU A 332 -1.56 12.45 -9.73
N ILE A 333 -2.28 11.77 -10.60
CA ILE A 333 -1.92 11.65 -12.02
C ILE A 333 -3.03 12.21 -12.91
N ALA A 334 -2.64 13.03 -13.89
CA ALA A 334 -3.58 13.68 -14.80
C ALA A 334 -4.23 12.68 -15.76
N ASP A 335 -5.49 12.94 -16.13
CA ASP A 335 -6.14 12.30 -17.28
C ASP A 335 -6.14 13.25 -18.48
N THR A 336 -6.76 12.86 -19.61
CA THR A 336 -6.84 13.71 -20.81
C THR A 336 -8.26 14.25 -21.02
N VAL A 337 -9.13 14.14 -20.03
CA VAL A 337 -10.55 14.50 -20.09
C VAL A 337 -10.72 15.87 -19.44
N ALA A 338 -10.53 16.91 -20.25
CA ALA A 338 -10.50 18.31 -19.81
C ALA A 338 -11.76 18.77 -19.04
N GLU A 339 -12.90 18.10 -19.24
CA GLU A 339 -14.16 18.41 -18.57
C GLU A 339 -14.29 17.82 -17.16
N THR A 340 -13.37 16.94 -16.75
CA THR A 340 -13.42 16.26 -15.46
C THR A 340 -12.16 16.49 -14.62
N THR A 341 -12.25 16.16 -13.34
CA THR A 341 -11.08 16.11 -12.45
C THR A 341 -11.26 14.91 -11.55
N MET A 342 -10.88 13.76 -12.10
CA MET A 342 -10.97 12.48 -11.41
C MET A 342 -9.78 12.36 -10.44
N PRO A 343 -9.99 12.01 -9.16
CA PRO A 343 -8.92 11.93 -8.17
C PRO A 343 -8.11 10.63 -8.31
N TYR A 344 -7.49 10.46 -9.48
CA TYR A 344 -6.64 9.31 -9.75
C TYR A 344 -5.31 9.43 -9.01
N LEU A 345 -4.96 8.39 -8.28
CA LEU A 345 -3.70 8.28 -7.53
C LEU A 345 -2.91 7.08 -8.06
N LEU A 346 -1.69 7.33 -8.51
CA LEU A 346 -0.71 6.32 -8.88
C LEU A 346 0.13 5.95 -7.65
N THR A 347 0.29 4.65 -7.39
CA THR A 347 1.19 4.10 -6.38
C THR A 347 1.64 2.69 -6.78
N ALA A 348 2.37 2.01 -5.90
CA ALA A 348 2.82 0.64 -6.09
C ALA A 348 1.76 -0.40 -5.68
N ASN A 349 1.73 -1.56 -6.36
CA ASN A 349 0.88 -2.69 -5.98
C ASN A 349 1.20 -3.20 -4.58
N HIS A 350 2.47 -3.34 -4.23
CA HIS A 350 2.84 -3.76 -2.87
C HIS A 350 2.48 -2.71 -1.78
N CYS A 351 2.23 -1.45 -2.16
CA CYS A 351 1.65 -0.45 -1.25
C CYS A 351 0.13 -0.64 -1.14
N VAL A 352 -0.60 -0.68 -2.25
CA VAL A 352 -2.07 -0.85 -2.27
C VAL A 352 -2.46 -1.79 -3.41
N GLY A 353 -2.53 -3.08 -3.13
CA GLY A 353 -2.77 -4.13 -4.12
C GLY A 353 -4.10 -4.86 -3.94
N ASP A 354 -4.85 -4.56 -2.89
CA ASP A 354 -6.09 -5.25 -2.52
C ASP A 354 -7.16 -4.27 -2.02
N VAL A 355 -8.43 -4.66 -2.17
CA VAL A 355 -9.60 -3.84 -1.86
C VAL A 355 -9.64 -3.45 -0.37
N ALA A 356 -9.18 -4.32 0.54
CA ALA A 356 -9.18 -4.02 1.96
C ALA A 356 -8.18 -2.89 2.29
N SER A 357 -6.95 -2.96 1.76
CA SER A 357 -5.94 -1.89 1.85
C SER A 357 -6.45 -0.58 1.23
N ALA A 358 -7.08 -0.64 0.06
CA ALA A 358 -7.60 0.55 -0.64
C ALA A 358 -8.75 1.21 0.13
N GLY A 359 -9.70 0.42 0.64
CA GLY A 359 -10.87 0.92 1.37
C GLY A 359 -10.54 1.63 2.69
N ASN A 360 -9.32 1.48 3.22
CA ASN A 360 -8.89 2.15 4.44
C ASN A 360 -7.75 3.15 4.26
N LEU A 361 -7.41 3.47 3.01
CA LEU A 361 -6.34 4.40 2.65
C LEU A 361 -6.63 5.84 3.14
N GLU A 362 -5.58 6.49 3.64
CA GLU A 362 -5.51 7.93 3.88
C GLU A 362 -4.34 8.53 3.10
N VAL A 363 -4.53 9.74 2.57
CA VAL A 363 -3.48 10.49 1.90
C VAL A 363 -3.17 11.77 2.67
N TYR A 364 -1.90 11.97 2.98
CA TYR A 364 -1.34 13.11 3.69
C TYR A 364 -0.66 14.04 2.70
N TRP A 365 -1.28 15.19 2.45
CA TRP A 365 -0.82 16.15 1.45
C TRP A 365 0.09 17.19 2.08
N LEU A 366 1.03 17.74 1.29
CA LEU A 366 1.89 18.85 1.72
C LEU A 366 2.69 18.56 3.00
N TYR A 367 2.91 17.29 3.36
CA TYR A 367 3.78 16.91 4.46
C TYR A 367 5.26 17.10 4.08
N GLN A 368 5.75 18.33 4.27
CA GLN A 368 7.10 18.75 3.84
C GLN A 368 7.56 19.95 4.67
N SER A 369 8.85 20.29 4.60
CA SER A 369 9.34 21.54 5.16
C SER A 369 8.92 22.75 4.30
N ASP A 370 8.69 23.90 4.93
CA ASP A 370 8.37 25.15 4.21
C ASP A 370 9.62 25.79 3.58
N THR A 371 10.79 25.47 4.12
CA THR A 371 12.09 25.98 3.68
C THR A 371 13.11 24.84 3.69
N CYS A 372 14.20 24.99 2.92
CA CYS A 372 15.23 23.95 2.77
C CYS A 372 15.78 23.44 4.11
N ASP A 373 16.14 24.35 5.02
CA ASP A 373 16.69 24.01 6.35
C ASP A 373 15.62 24.00 7.47
N GLY A 374 14.33 24.06 7.09
CA GLY A 374 13.22 24.11 8.03
C GLY A 374 12.77 22.74 8.51
N ALA A 375 12.13 22.69 9.67
CA ALA A 375 11.35 21.53 10.08
C ALA A 375 10.00 21.54 9.35
N ALA A 376 9.50 20.36 8.99
CA ALA A 376 8.12 20.21 8.55
C ALA A 376 7.15 20.34 9.73
N GLY A 377 5.90 20.72 9.44
CA GLY A 377 4.81 20.58 10.39
C GLY A 377 4.53 19.11 10.72
N ALA A 378 3.93 18.85 11.89
CA ALA A 378 3.53 17.50 12.25
C ALA A 378 2.47 16.95 11.28
N LEU A 379 2.47 15.63 11.07
CA LEU A 379 1.57 14.95 10.14
C LEU A 379 0.08 15.19 10.47
N GLU A 380 -0.24 15.40 11.74
CA GLU A 380 -1.60 15.72 12.19
C GLU A 380 -2.15 17.06 11.67
N ASN A 381 -1.27 18.00 11.29
CA ASN A 381 -1.64 19.35 10.90
C ASN A 381 -1.74 19.54 9.38
N VAL A 382 -1.44 18.50 8.59
CA VAL A 382 -1.46 18.61 7.14
C VAL A 382 -2.84 18.28 6.56
N PRO A 383 -3.21 18.80 5.37
CA PRO A 383 -4.43 18.41 4.69
C PRO A 383 -4.47 16.91 4.39
N ARG A 384 -5.62 16.28 4.59
CA ARG A 384 -5.81 14.84 4.40
C ARG A 384 -6.99 14.53 3.50
N THR A 385 -6.83 13.51 2.65
CA THR A 385 -7.94 12.82 2.01
C THR A 385 -8.16 11.50 2.76
N THR A 386 -9.37 11.29 3.26
CA THR A 386 -9.76 10.11 4.06
C THR A 386 -10.93 9.38 3.38
N GLY A 387 -11.30 8.21 3.91
CA GLY A 387 -12.44 7.43 3.39
C GLY A 387 -12.06 6.38 2.34
N GLY A 388 -10.76 6.17 2.11
CA GLY A 388 -10.28 5.13 1.21
C GLY A 388 -10.33 5.49 -0.27
N ALA A 389 -10.11 4.46 -1.07
CA ALA A 389 -10.03 4.52 -2.53
C ALA A 389 -10.57 3.22 -3.14
N ASP A 390 -10.93 3.30 -4.41
CA ASP A 390 -11.26 2.14 -5.24
C ASP A 390 -10.04 1.76 -6.09
N ILE A 391 -9.73 0.46 -6.17
CA ILE A 391 -8.71 -0.05 -7.10
C ILE A 391 -9.32 -0.10 -8.48
N LEU A 392 -8.83 0.74 -9.40
CA LEU A 392 -9.22 0.69 -10.80
C LEU A 392 -8.48 -0.43 -11.53
N THR A 393 -7.16 -0.47 -11.36
CA THR A 393 -6.33 -1.58 -11.81
C THR A 393 -5.06 -1.70 -10.98
N THR A 394 -4.55 -2.93 -10.86
CA THR A 394 -3.29 -3.21 -10.16
C THR A 394 -2.58 -4.43 -10.74
N SER A 395 -1.26 -4.45 -10.69
CA SER A 395 -0.44 -5.53 -11.23
C SER A 395 0.85 -5.66 -10.44
N SER A 396 1.14 -6.85 -9.90
CA SER A 396 2.32 -7.09 -9.04
C SER A 396 3.64 -7.16 -9.83
N CYS A 397 4.77 -7.11 -9.14
CA CYS A 397 6.11 -7.20 -9.77
C CYS A 397 6.40 -8.56 -10.44
N LEU A 398 5.77 -9.64 -9.96
CA LEU A 398 6.07 -11.02 -10.40
C LEU A 398 5.75 -11.28 -11.87
N ARG A 399 4.67 -10.66 -12.36
CA ARG A 399 4.17 -10.78 -13.74
C ARG A 399 3.67 -9.43 -14.25
N GLY A 400 4.32 -8.35 -13.82
CA GLY A 400 3.84 -7.01 -14.08
C GLY A 400 4.85 -5.97 -13.67
N THR A 401 4.35 -4.77 -13.41
CA THR A 401 5.16 -3.56 -13.18
C THR A 401 5.07 -3.05 -11.75
N ASP A 402 4.41 -3.79 -10.85
CA ASP A 402 4.12 -3.34 -9.48
C ASP A 402 3.29 -2.04 -9.43
N VAL A 403 2.37 -1.85 -10.37
CA VAL A 403 1.58 -0.62 -10.48
C VAL A 403 0.21 -0.77 -9.81
N SER A 404 -0.28 0.30 -9.20
CA SER A 404 -1.68 0.46 -8.81
C SER A 404 -2.18 1.83 -9.22
N LEU A 405 -3.31 1.84 -9.93
CA LEU A 405 -4.10 3.06 -10.16
C LEU A 405 -5.36 3.00 -9.30
N LEU A 406 -5.52 4.01 -8.45
CA LEU A 406 -6.63 4.13 -7.53
C LEU A 406 -7.48 5.35 -7.89
N GLN A 407 -8.77 5.31 -7.54
CA GLN A 407 -9.61 6.50 -7.48
C GLN A 407 -9.94 6.81 -6.02
N LEU A 408 -9.50 7.98 -5.52
CA LEU A 408 -9.81 8.38 -4.14
C LEU A 408 -11.32 8.64 -4.00
N ARG A 409 -11.91 8.15 -2.90
CA ARG A 409 -13.32 8.39 -2.57
C ARG A 409 -13.52 9.78 -1.96
N GLY A 410 -12.58 10.18 -1.11
CA GLY A 410 -12.54 11.52 -0.52
C GLY A 410 -12.06 12.59 -1.48
N SER A 411 -12.39 13.86 -1.19
CA SER A 411 -11.93 14.99 -1.98
C SER A 411 -10.43 15.25 -1.84
N VAL A 412 -9.79 15.64 -2.94
CA VAL A 412 -8.42 16.17 -2.96
C VAL A 412 -8.46 17.65 -2.52
N PRO A 413 -7.56 18.12 -1.63
CA PRO A 413 -7.48 19.52 -1.25
C PRO A 413 -7.31 20.47 -2.45
N GLU A 414 -7.91 21.65 -2.36
CA GLU A 414 -7.82 22.67 -3.42
C GLU A 414 -6.36 23.08 -3.68
N GLY A 415 -6.05 23.33 -4.95
CA GLY A 415 -4.74 23.82 -5.38
C GLY A 415 -3.67 22.75 -5.57
N ILE A 416 -3.95 21.48 -5.27
CA ILE A 416 -3.04 20.37 -5.58
C ILE A 416 -3.13 20.02 -7.07
N PRO A 417 -2.01 20.05 -7.82
CA PRO A 417 -1.99 19.66 -9.23
C PRO A 417 -1.99 18.14 -9.41
N TYR A 418 -2.35 17.71 -10.61
CA TYR A 418 -2.26 16.33 -11.07
C TYR A 418 -1.06 16.21 -11.99
N ALA A 419 -0.09 15.41 -11.60
CA ALA A 419 1.16 15.30 -12.35
C ALA A 419 0.92 14.73 -13.76
N GLY A 420 1.59 15.34 -14.73
CA GLY A 420 1.62 14.85 -16.09
C GLY A 420 2.40 13.54 -16.22
N TRP A 421 2.24 12.85 -17.33
CA TRP A 421 2.85 11.55 -17.59
C TRP A 421 3.31 11.42 -19.05
N SER A 422 4.21 10.47 -19.30
CA SER A 422 4.71 10.17 -20.64
C SER A 422 4.94 8.67 -20.82
N THR A 423 4.60 8.15 -22.00
CA THR A 423 4.94 6.79 -22.45
C THR A 423 6.16 6.78 -23.38
N GLU A 424 6.86 7.90 -23.49
CA GLU A 424 8.09 7.99 -24.29
C GLU A 424 9.18 7.08 -23.75
N SER A 425 9.91 6.43 -24.65
CA SER A 425 11.06 5.60 -24.26
C SER A 425 12.17 6.49 -23.69
N ILE A 426 12.75 6.03 -22.59
CA ILE A 426 13.83 6.72 -21.89
C ILE A 426 15.18 6.14 -22.32
N ALA A 427 16.02 6.98 -22.91
CA ALA A 427 17.37 6.61 -23.28
C ALA A 427 18.29 6.56 -22.04
N PRO A 428 19.31 5.69 -22.03
CA PRO A 428 20.36 5.74 -21.03
C PRO A 428 21.00 7.12 -20.86
N GLY A 429 21.34 7.47 -19.63
CA GLY A 429 21.91 8.76 -19.26
C GLY A 429 20.89 9.89 -19.15
N ARG A 430 19.61 9.63 -19.45
CA ARG A 430 18.53 10.61 -19.26
C ARG A 430 18.40 10.95 -17.78
N ALA A 431 18.47 12.24 -17.46
CA ALA A 431 18.26 12.75 -16.12
C ALA A 431 16.83 12.45 -15.65
N THR A 432 16.71 12.05 -14.39
CA THR A 432 15.45 11.75 -13.71
C THR A 432 15.43 12.38 -12.32
N ALA A 433 14.23 12.53 -11.78
CA ALA A 433 14.03 12.91 -10.39
C ALA A 433 12.91 12.07 -9.77
N THR A 434 12.93 11.92 -8.45
CA THR A 434 11.80 11.36 -7.71
C THR A 434 11.53 12.21 -6.47
N ILE A 435 10.26 12.32 -6.11
CA ILE A 435 9.80 13.03 -4.92
C ILE A 435 9.07 12.03 -4.04
N HIS A 436 9.46 11.91 -2.78
CA HIS A 436 9.10 10.75 -1.95
C HIS A 436 9.09 11.05 -0.46
N HIS A 437 8.53 10.12 0.33
CA HIS A 437 8.56 10.14 1.80
C HIS A 437 9.49 9.04 2.35
N PRO A 438 10.82 9.29 2.39
CA PRO A 438 11.78 8.31 2.89
C PRO A 438 11.57 8.08 4.38
N SER A 439 11.57 6.82 4.83
CA SER A 439 11.31 6.41 6.22
C SER A 439 9.99 6.94 6.81
N GLY A 440 9.05 7.37 5.96
CA GLY A 440 7.81 8.04 6.38
C GLY A 440 7.99 9.52 6.77
N ASP A 441 9.18 10.09 6.60
CA ASP A 441 9.54 11.47 6.92
C ASP A 441 8.97 12.49 5.93
N PRO A 442 9.10 13.80 6.24
CA PRO A 442 8.68 14.86 5.33
C PRO A 442 9.31 14.74 3.95
N LYS A 443 8.56 15.20 2.95
CA LYS A 443 8.86 15.00 1.53
C LYS A 443 10.27 15.44 1.14
N CYS A 444 10.98 14.52 0.49
CA CYS A 444 12.30 14.73 -0.06
C CYS A 444 12.28 14.58 -1.58
N ILE A 445 13.37 15.01 -2.24
CA ILE A 445 13.60 14.87 -3.66
C ILE A 445 14.99 14.28 -3.91
N SER A 446 15.09 13.41 -4.92
CA SER A 446 16.35 12.78 -5.33
C SER A 446 16.53 12.88 -6.83
N PHE A 447 17.77 13.03 -7.29
CA PHE A 447 18.14 13.17 -8.68
C PHE A 447 19.07 12.05 -9.12
N GLY A 448 18.81 11.53 -10.30
CA GLY A 448 19.54 10.39 -10.83
C GLY A 448 19.48 10.34 -12.35
N ALA A 449 19.80 9.17 -12.88
CA ALA A 449 19.62 8.85 -14.28
C ALA A 449 19.34 7.36 -14.45
N VAL A 450 18.68 7.01 -15.56
CA VAL A 450 18.62 5.62 -16.02
C VAL A 450 20.00 5.25 -16.58
N PRO A 451 20.75 4.30 -15.99
CA PRO A 451 22.09 3.98 -16.47
C PRO A 451 22.02 3.18 -17.78
N ALA A 452 23.12 3.16 -18.54
CA ALA A 452 23.24 2.30 -19.72
C ALA A 452 23.34 0.81 -19.37
N ARG A 453 23.86 0.53 -18.17
CA ARG A 453 23.99 -0.81 -17.59
C ARG A 453 23.91 -0.67 -16.08
N VAL A 454 23.29 -1.66 -15.44
CA VAL A 454 23.40 -1.87 -13.99
C VAL A 454 24.49 -2.91 -13.78
N ASP A 455 25.47 -2.60 -12.93
CA ASP A 455 26.50 -3.57 -12.55
C ASP A 455 25.91 -4.64 -11.61
N GLY A 456 26.35 -5.89 -11.74
CA GLY A 456 25.83 -7.00 -10.93
C GLY A 456 24.51 -7.60 -11.42
N GLU A 457 23.88 -8.42 -10.57
CA GLU A 457 22.56 -9.00 -10.83
C GLU A 457 21.47 -7.97 -10.54
N ARG A 458 20.53 -7.83 -11.47
CA ARG A 458 19.40 -6.90 -11.30
C ARG A 458 18.33 -7.53 -10.44
N LEU A 459 17.78 -6.75 -9.52
CA LEU A 459 16.60 -7.16 -8.75
C LEU A 459 15.38 -7.34 -9.65
N MET A 460 15.24 -6.46 -10.64
CA MET A 460 14.12 -6.47 -11.60
C MET A 460 14.59 -6.36 -13.05
N HIS A 461 13.85 -7.04 -13.93
CA HIS A 461 14.10 -7.06 -15.37
C HIS A 461 13.79 -5.70 -16.03
N GLU A 462 14.60 -5.30 -17.00
CA GLU A 462 14.49 -4.02 -17.73
C GLU A 462 13.33 -3.89 -18.69
N ASP A 463 12.77 -5.03 -19.08
CA ASP A 463 11.56 -5.09 -19.89
C ASP A 463 10.38 -4.42 -19.16
N ARG A 464 10.34 -4.51 -17.83
CA ARG A 464 9.27 -4.00 -16.96
C ARG A 464 9.68 -2.90 -15.99
N PHE A 465 10.98 -2.72 -15.71
CA PHE A 465 11.44 -1.75 -14.72
C PHE A 465 12.56 -0.84 -15.25
N HIS A 466 12.45 0.46 -14.98
CA HIS A 466 13.57 1.39 -15.07
C HIS A 466 14.46 1.21 -13.84
N ALA A 467 15.72 0.84 -14.06
CA ALA A 467 16.74 0.99 -13.02
C ALA A 467 17.18 2.45 -12.98
N VAL A 468 17.37 3.00 -11.79
CA VAL A 468 17.81 4.38 -11.56
C VAL A 468 18.93 4.36 -10.54
N VAL A 469 20.03 5.07 -10.86
CA VAL A 469 21.15 5.28 -9.94
C VAL A 469 21.19 6.75 -9.56
N TRP A 470 21.39 7.03 -8.27
CA TRP A 470 21.29 8.38 -7.73
C TRP A 470 22.63 9.09 -7.76
N ASN A 471 22.60 10.39 -8.06
CA ASN A 471 23.77 11.27 -7.92
C ASN A 471 23.59 12.29 -6.79
N ARG A 472 22.35 12.55 -6.37
CA ARG A 472 21.97 13.44 -5.27
C ARG A 472 20.71 12.89 -4.59
N GLY A 473 20.75 12.72 -3.28
CA GLY A 473 19.68 12.04 -2.54
C GLY A 473 19.66 10.53 -2.78
N THR A 474 18.65 9.86 -2.22
CA THR A 474 18.38 8.42 -2.40
C THR A 474 16.88 8.17 -2.22
N THR A 475 16.44 6.91 -2.19
CA THR A 475 15.14 6.53 -1.62
C THR A 475 15.35 5.60 -0.42
N GLU A 476 14.33 5.43 0.42
CA GLU A 476 14.37 4.58 1.60
C GLU A 476 13.03 3.82 1.74
N ARG A 477 12.85 3.05 2.82
CA ARG A 477 11.53 2.45 3.11
C ARG A 477 10.46 3.55 3.13
N GLY A 478 9.24 3.28 2.68
CA GLY A 478 8.17 4.29 2.62
C GLY A 478 8.21 5.20 1.38
N SER A 479 9.34 5.28 0.67
CA SER A 479 9.41 5.88 -0.67
C SER A 479 8.61 5.07 -1.69
N SER A 480 8.35 3.79 -1.43
CA SER A 480 7.56 2.91 -2.29
C SER A 480 6.31 3.56 -2.88
N GLY A 481 6.11 3.41 -4.18
CA GLY A 481 5.03 4.03 -4.93
C GLY A 481 5.27 5.49 -5.35
N CYS A 482 6.40 6.10 -4.98
CA CYS A 482 6.75 7.44 -5.46
C CYS A 482 6.96 7.49 -6.98
N PRO A 483 6.69 8.63 -7.63
CA PRO A 483 6.81 8.76 -9.07
C PRO A 483 8.28 8.90 -9.49
N LEU A 484 8.63 8.31 -10.64
CA LEU A 484 9.83 8.68 -11.39
C LEU A 484 9.45 9.74 -12.42
N PHE A 485 10.05 10.91 -12.33
CA PHE A 485 9.86 12.00 -13.27
C PHE A 485 11.02 12.05 -14.27
N THR A 486 10.71 12.46 -15.51
CA THR A 486 11.73 12.99 -16.43
C THR A 486 12.35 14.25 -15.83
N GLY A 487 13.67 14.35 -15.86
CA GLY A 487 14.39 15.50 -15.30
C GLY A 487 14.06 16.83 -15.98
N ASP A 488 13.57 16.77 -17.22
CA ASP A 488 13.00 17.86 -17.98
C ASP A 488 11.49 17.64 -18.19
N GLY A 489 10.70 18.67 -17.91
CA GLY A 489 9.24 18.62 -18.06
C GLY A 489 8.49 17.97 -16.90
N GLY A 490 9.16 17.21 -16.02
CA GLY A 490 8.57 16.68 -14.79
C GLY A 490 7.39 15.72 -15.06
N LEU A 491 7.50 14.89 -16.10
CA LEU A 491 6.46 13.92 -16.47
C LEU A 491 6.75 12.56 -15.85
N ILE A 492 5.71 11.93 -15.30
CA ILE A 492 5.77 10.57 -14.75
C ILE A 492 6.11 9.58 -15.87
N ILE A 493 7.12 8.75 -15.60
CA ILE A 493 7.58 7.64 -16.45
C ILE A 493 7.65 6.30 -15.69
N GLY A 494 7.32 6.31 -14.41
CA GLY A 494 7.21 5.09 -13.60
C GLY A 494 6.89 5.37 -12.15
N GLN A 495 6.80 4.30 -11.35
CA GLN A 495 6.57 4.35 -9.91
C GLN A 495 7.50 3.39 -9.16
N LEU A 496 8.01 3.77 -7.98
CA LEU A 496 9.02 2.99 -7.26
C LEU A 496 8.45 1.66 -6.77
N TYR A 497 9.08 0.56 -7.18
CA TYR A 497 8.92 -0.73 -6.50
C TYR A 497 9.85 -0.80 -5.29
N GLY A 498 11.13 -0.54 -5.50
CA GLY A 498 12.15 -0.62 -4.45
C GLY A 498 13.54 -0.86 -5.05
N GLY A 499 14.50 -1.16 -4.20
CA GLY A 499 15.89 -1.40 -4.60
C GLY A 499 16.83 -1.38 -3.41
N TYR A 500 18.12 -1.25 -3.69
CA TYR A 500 19.18 -1.35 -2.69
C TYR A 500 19.84 0.00 -2.35
N ALA A 501 19.43 1.09 -3.02
CA ALA A 501 20.07 2.38 -2.80
C ALA A 501 19.93 2.86 -1.34
N SER A 502 20.91 3.56 -0.81
CA SER A 502 20.78 4.17 0.53
C SER A 502 21.72 5.35 0.62
N CYS A 503 21.70 6.08 1.74
CA CYS A 503 22.72 7.12 1.94
C CYS A 503 24.14 6.55 2.01
N GLU A 504 24.28 5.27 2.36
CA GLU A 504 25.57 4.58 2.43
C GLU A 504 25.95 3.93 1.09
N ALA A 505 24.96 3.63 0.25
CA ALA A 505 25.12 3.01 -1.06
C ALA A 505 24.23 3.70 -2.12
N PRO A 506 24.48 4.98 -2.47
CA PRO A 506 23.65 5.69 -3.45
C PRO A 506 23.85 5.19 -4.90
N ASP A 507 24.96 4.48 -5.14
CA ASP A 507 25.32 3.92 -6.44
C ASP A 507 24.57 2.60 -6.75
N GLU A 508 23.94 1.99 -5.73
CA GLU A 508 23.04 0.86 -5.90
C GLU A 508 21.73 1.31 -6.55
N ALA A 509 21.15 0.45 -7.39
CA ALA A 509 19.98 0.83 -8.17
C ALA A 509 18.66 0.74 -7.37
N ASP A 510 17.77 1.68 -7.68
CA ASP A 510 16.33 1.54 -7.44
C ASP A 510 15.59 1.19 -8.74
N TYR A 511 14.48 0.48 -8.59
CA TYR A 511 13.70 -0.06 -9.70
C TYR A 511 12.29 0.54 -9.68
N PHE A 512 11.93 1.19 -10.78
CA PHE A 512 10.64 1.83 -10.99
C PHE A 512 9.86 1.06 -12.05
N GLY A 513 8.63 0.67 -11.75
CA GLY A 513 7.71 0.08 -12.72
C GLY A 513 7.55 1.00 -13.91
N ARG A 514 7.78 0.47 -15.11
CA ARG A 514 7.76 1.25 -16.34
C ARG A 514 6.36 1.71 -16.69
N PHE A 515 6.11 3.02 -16.69
CA PHE A 515 4.79 3.55 -17.02
C PHE A 515 4.39 3.21 -18.46
N ASP A 516 5.33 3.18 -19.41
CA ASP A 516 5.04 2.76 -20.80
C ASP A 516 4.57 1.30 -20.91
N ARG A 517 4.90 0.45 -19.93
CA ARG A 517 4.40 -0.93 -19.82
C ARG A 517 3.07 -1.01 -19.08
N SER A 518 2.93 -0.26 -18.00
CA SER A 518 1.68 -0.14 -17.24
C SER A 518 0.58 0.57 -18.02
N TYR A 519 0.94 1.36 -19.04
CA TYR A 519 0.02 2.28 -19.73
C TYR A 519 -1.20 1.57 -20.29
N ALA A 520 -1.04 0.39 -20.88
CA ALA A 520 -2.16 -0.37 -21.42
C ALA A 520 -3.27 -0.62 -20.36
N LEU A 521 -2.89 -0.82 -19.09
CA LEU A 521 -3.81 -1.05 -17.98
C LEU A 521 -4.53 0.24 -17.54
N VAL A 522 -3.81 1.37 -17.53
CA VAL A 522 -4.32 2.65 -17.02
C VAL A 522 -4.96 3.53 -18.10
N GLN A 523 -4.66 3.27 -19.38
CA GLN A 523 -5.14 4.02 -20.53
C GLN A 523 -6.67 4.17 -20.59
N PRO A 524 -7.49 3.15 -20.25
CA PRO A 524 -8.94 3.32 -20.20
C PRO A 524 -9.43 4.41 -19.24
N TYR A 525 -8.64 4.78 -18.24
CA TYR A 525 -8.99 5.78 -17.23
C TYR A 525 -8.33 7.14 -17.52
N LEU A 526 -7.04 7.13 -17.86
CA LEU A 526 -6.25 8.34 -18.07
C LEU A 526 -6.41 8.93 -19.47
N ASP A 527 -6.79 8.10 -20.44
CA ASP A 527 -6.96 8.50 -21.84
C ASP A 527 -8.10 7.71 -22.52
N PRO A 528 -9.35 7.94 -22.10
CA PRO A 528 -10.53 7.22 -22.61
C PRO A 528 -11.00 7.68 -24.00
N GLY A 529 -10.36 8.69 -24.60
CA GLY A 529 -10.84 9.33 -25.82
C GLY A 529 -11.03 8.35 -26.99
N LYS A 530 -12.08 8.57 -27.80
CA LYS A 530 -12.15 7.96 -29.13
C LYS A 530 -10.98 8.54 -29.93
N LEU A 531 -10.00 7.71 -30.29
CA LEU A 531 -9.03 8.07 -31.32
C LEU A 531 -9.82 8.64 -32.50
N ASN A 532 -9.55 9.90 -32.88
CA ASN A 532 -9.77 10.27 -34.27
C ASN A 532 -9.05 9.20 -35.10
N PRO A 533 -9.67 8.61 -36.13
CA PRO A 533 -8.91 7.81 -37.08
C PRO A 533 -7.71 8.66 -37.56
N PRO A 534 -6.55 8.04 -37.83
CA PRO A 534 -5.37 8.79 -38.25
C PRO A 534 -5.76 9.69 -39.42
N ASP A 535 -5.32 10.94 -39.34
CA ASP A 535 -5.52 11.94 -40.39
C ASP A 535 -4.99 11.35 -41.71
N GLU A 536 -5.90 11.00 -42.61
CA GLU A 536 -5.54 10.63 -43.99
C GLU A 536 -5.24 11.92 -44.74
N GLY A 537 -3.96 12.26 -44.82
CA GLY A 537 -3.40 13.30 -45.69
C GLY A 537 -2.09 13.80 -45.09
N GLU A 538 -0.94 13.73 -45.74
CA GLU A 538 -0.69 13.93 -47.17
C GLU A 538 0.44 13.00 -47.62
N GLY A 539 0.31 12.44 -48.82
CA GLY A 539 1.31 11.58 -49.39
C GLY A 539 2.54 12.36 -49.84
N GLU A 540 3.72 11.87 -49.45
CA GLU A 540 4.93 12.02 -50.26
C GLU A 540 5.65 10.67 -50.30
N GLY A 541 5.93 10.22 -51.52
CA GLY A 541 6.35 8.87 -51.82
C GLY A 541 7.75 8.52 -51.30
N GLN A 542 7.90 7.26 -50.92
CA GLN A 542 9.20 6.64 -50.70
C GLN A 542 9.44 5.62 -51.83
N PRO A 543 10.54 5.72 -52.60
CA PRO A 543 10.89 4.68 -53.55
C PRO A 543 11.46 3.47 -52.78
N GLU A 544 11.09 2.30 -53.30
CA GLU A 544 11.53 0.99 -52.85
C GLU A 544 13.06 0.84 -52.96
N GLY A 545 13.64 0.23 -51.94
CA GLY A 545 15.03 -0.19 -51.90
C GLY A 545 15.13 -1.54 -51.19
N GLU A 546 15.21 -2.59 -52.01
CA GLU A 546 15.49 -3.97 -51.59
C GLU A 546 16.89 -4.06 -50.98
N GLY A 547 17.00 -4.81 -49.88
CA GLY A 547 18.26 -5.10 -49.21
C GLY A 547 18.16 -6.43 -48.46
N GLU A 548 18.63 -7.48 -49.13
CA GLU A 548 18.86 -8.81 -48.57
C GLU A 548 20.06 -8.80 -47.60
N GLY A 549 20.03 -9.67 -46.58
CA GLY A 549 21.13 -9.94 -45.65
C GLY A 549 20.62 -10.76 -44.46
N GLU A 550 20.59 -12.09 -44.61
CA GLU A 550 21.56 -13.03 -44.02
C GLU A 550 21.41 -13.15 -42.50
N GLY A 551 20.94 -14.34 -42.07
CA GLY A 551 20.77 -14.68 -40.68
C GLY A 551 22.08 -15.10 -40.01
N GLU A 552 22.10 -14.96 -38.70
CA GLU A 552 22.92 -15.79 -37.83
C GLU A 552 22.00 -16.34 -36.72
N GLU A 553 21.97 -17.67 -36.68
CA GLU A 553 21.35 -18.48 -35.64
C GLU A 553 22.25 -18.40 -34.39
N GLU A 554 21.68 -18.06 -33.23
CA GLU A 554 22.27 -18.45 -31.95
C GLU A 554 21.27 -19.36 -31.22
N GLU A 555 21.69 -20.61 -31.06
CA GLU A 555 21.02 -21.66 -30.31
C GLU A 555 21.01 -21.33 -28.81
N ASP A 556 19.87 -21.69 -28.23
CA ASP A 556 19.51 -21.87 -26.83
C ASP A 556 20.56 -22.68 -26.05
N ASP A 557 20.90 -22.23 -24.83
CA ASP A 557 21.20 -23.10 -23.68
C ASP A 557 21.66 -22.25 -22.46
N GLY A 558 20.76 -22.05 -21.49
CA GLY A 558 21.12 -21.34 -20.26
C GLY A 558 20.06 -21.26 -19.16
N CYS A 559 19.05 -22.12 -19.15
CA CYS A 559 18.11 -22.24 -18.04
C CYS A 559 18.48 -23.43 -17.14
N CYS A 560 18.41 -23.22 -15.82
CA CYS A 560 18.53 -24.23 -14.75
C CYS A 560 19.94 -24.62 -14.29
N HIS A 561 20.57 -23.79 -13.45
CA HIS A 561 21.40 -24.28 -12.34
C HIS A 561 21.38 -23.34 -11.13
N LEU A 562 20.33 -23.42 -10.31
CA LEU A 562 20.33 -22.89 -8.93
C LEU A 562 19.78 -23.94 -7.97
N PHE A 563 20.63 -24.91 -7.62
CA PHE A 563 20.57 -25.60 -6.33
C PHE A 563 21.99 -26.00 -5.92
N LYS A 564 22.65 -25.13 -5.13
CA LYS A 564 23.71 -25.55 -4.21
C LYS A 564 23.55 -24.81 -2.89
N ILE A 565 22.83 -25.49 -2.00
CA ILE A 565 23.09 -25.70 -0.57
C ILE A 565 24.04 -24.69 0.09
N ALA A 566 23.46 -23.93 1.03
CA ALA A 566 24.12 -23.07 1.99
C ALA A 566 25.28 -23.78 2.73
N ASN A 567 26.36 -23.03 2.94
CA ASN A 567 27.51 -23.42 3.73
C ASN A 567 27.15 -23.38 5.24
N PRO A 568 27.30 -24.46 6.03
CA PRO A 568 26.72 -24.59 7.38
C PRO A 568 27.52 -23.92 8.51
N ALA A 569 28.28 -22.84 8.25
CA ALA A 569 29.17 -22.25 9.25
C ALA A 569 28.53 -21.20 10.17
N ASN A 570 27.38 -20.62 9.85
CA ASN A 570 26.80 -19.51 10.63
C ASN A 570 25.56 -19.87 11.46
N ALA A 571 25.04 -21.11 11.35
CA ALA A 571 23.92 -21.58 12.16
C ALA A 571 24.31 -21.96 13.60
N LEU A 572 25.61 -22.08 13.91
CA LEU A 572 26.08 -22.42 15.26
C LEU A 572 26.24 -21.19 16.18
N ALA A 573 26.32 -19.98 15.63
CA ALA A 573 26.48 -18.75 16.41
C ALA A 573 25.15 -18.24 16.99
N ALA A 574 24.03 -18.44 16.30
CA ALA A 574 22.71 -18.01 16.76
C ALA A 574 22.11 -18.93 17.86
N LEU A 575 22.49 -20.21 17.87
CA LEU A 575 22.03 -21.18 18.88
C LEU A 575 22.79 -21.09 20.22
N LEU A 576 23.99 -20.49 20.25
CA LEU A 576 24.78 -20.34 21.47
C LEU A 576 24.38 -19.12 22.32
N VAL A 577 23.79 -18.08 21.72
CA VAL A 577 23.33 -16.88 22.45
C VAL A 577 22.01 -17.14 23.20
N VAL A 578 21.13 -17.97 22.62
CA VAL A 578 19.85 -18.34 23.26
C VAL A 578 20.06 -19.34 24.41
N ALA A 579 21.08 -20.22 24.33
CA ALA A 579 21.40 -21.16 25.40
C ALA A 579 22.09 -20.52 26.62
N VAL A 580 22.83 -19.40 26.44
CA VAL A 580 23.51 -18.69 27.54
C VAL A 580 22.56 -17.78 28.33
N LEU A 581 21.48 -17.30 27.73
CA LEU A 581 20.47 -16.50 28.44
C LEU A 581 19.39 -17.33 29.15
N ALA A 582 19.19 -18.60 28.76
CA ALA A 582 18.23 -19.51 29.39
C ALA A 582 18.79 -20.34 30.57
N LEU A 583 20.10 -20.32 30.82
CA LEU A 583 20.76 -21.06 31.92
C LEU A 583 21.33 -20.16 33.04
N GLY A 584 21.13 -18.84 32.98
CA GLY A 584 21.59 -17.88 33.99
C GLY A 584 20.67 -17.71 35.22
N ALA A 585 19.53 -18.38 35.28
CA ALA A 585 18.50 -18.13 36.31
C ALA A 585 18.37 -19.20 37.41
N VAL A 586 19.38 -20.05 37.65
CA VAL A 586 19.35 -21.02 38.78
C VAL A 586 20.74 -21.23 39.41
N ILE A 587 21.35 -20.20 40.01
CA ILE A 587 22.29 -20.37 41.14
C ILE A 587 22.16 -19.14 42.07
N PRO A 588 21.82 -19.30 43.36
CA PRO A 588 21.90 -18.21 44.32
C PRO A 588 23.33 -18.08 44.89
N GLY A 589 23.92 -16.88 44.80
CA GLY A 589 24.90 -16.39 45.77
C GLY A 589 26.33 -16.14 45.28
N GLY A 590 26.79 -14.88 45.42
CA GLY A 590 28.21 -14.50 45.47
C GLY A 590 28.53 -13.18 44.76
N ARG A 591 28.61 -12.06 45.51
CA ARG A 591 29.22 -10.77 45.10
C ARG A 591 30.75 -10.82 45.24
N PRO A 592 31.52 -9.83 44.73
CA PRO A 592 31.15 -8.73 43.83
C PRO A 592 31.71 -8.88 42.41
#